data_AF-A0A1V4YT70-F1
#
_entry.id   AF-A0A1V4YT70-F1
#
_cell.length_a   1.000
_cell.length_b   1.000
_cell.length_c   1.000
_cell.angle_alpha   90.00
_cell.angle_beta   90.00
_cell.angle_gamma   90.00
#
_symmetry.space_group_name_H-M   'P 1'
#
loop_
_entity.id
_entity.type
_entity.pdbx_description
1 polymer ?
#
loop_
_entity_poly.entity_id
_entity_poly.type
_entity_poly.pdbx_seq_one_letter_code
_entity_poly.pdbx_strand_id
1 'polypeptide(L)'
;MAGYTREVARRLFAQEFRESNLTFKDGDDQYSPQYLFTPTGAKVNRMFIVGTLTEKEDIGSDSEYWRGRVSDPTGSFFIYAGQYQPEAAQVLAECDTPEFVAIIGKPSTYTTPEGDIRTSVRPESMYIVDGETRDLWVLDAAKATLERLKSLSESSPDALRAKEHYKTDTKHYASMVLKALRSLQEEY
;
A
#
# COMPACT_ATOMS: atom_id res chain seq x y z
N MET A 1 1.49 26.83 -15.92
CA MET A 1 1.49 25.35 -15.99
C MET A 1 2.00 24.83 -14.66
N ALA A 2 1.14 24.22 -13.84
CA ALA A 2 1.59 23.53 -12.65
C ALA A 2 2.51 22.39 -13.11
N GLY A 3 3.79 22.43 -12.70
CA GLY A 3 4.75 21.41 -13.09
C GLY A 3 4.25 20.03 -12.68
N TYR A 4 4.47 19.02 -13.54
CA TYR A 4 4.29 17.60 -13.23
C TYR A 4 5.21 17.22 -12.05
N THR A 5 4.79 17.58 -10.83
CA THR A 5 5.49 17.20 -9.61
C THR A 5 5.03 15.79 -9.31
N ARG A 6 5.94 14.81 -9.38
CA ARG A 6 5.62 13.43 -8.99
C ARG A 6 5.15 13.43 -7.54
N GLU A 7 3.96 12.89 -7.30
CA GLU A 7 3.47 12.77 -5.93
C GLU A 7 4.32 11.80 -5.11
N VAL A 8 4.46 12.13 -3.83
CA VAL A 8 5.26 11.36 -2.88
C VAL A 8 4.63 10.00 -2.65
N ALA A 9 5.43 8.94 -2.81
CA ALA A 9 5.00 7.59 -2.47
C ALA A 9 4.80 7.45 -0.97
N ARG A 10 3.56 7.18 -0.54
CA ARG A 10 3.21 7.04 0.88
C ARG A 10 3.62 5.66 1.39
N ARG A 11 4.21 5.62 2.58
CA ARG A 11 4.45 4.38 3.32
C ARG A 11 3.21 4.08 4.16
N LEU A 12 2.65 2.89 3.97
CA LEU A 12 1.42 2.42 4.61
C LEU A 12 1.62 0.97 4.98
N PHE A 13 1.08 0.57 6.13
CA PHE A 13 1.01 -0.83 6.53
C PHE A 13 -0.10 -1.58 5.77
N ALA A 14 0.06 -2.89 5.63
CA ALA A 14 -0.87 -3.75 4.90
C ALA A 14 -2.28 -3.74 5.52
N GLN A 15 -2.36 -3.70 6.85
CA GLN A 15 -3.64 -3.67 7.54
C GLN A 15 -4.41 -2.36 7.25
N GLU A 16 -3.80 -1.19 7.42
CA GLU A 16 -4.48 0.09 7.12
C GLU A 16 -4.84 0.20 5.63
N PHE A 17 -4.02 -0.34 4.74
CA PHE A 17 -4.32 -0.37 3.31
C PHE A 17 -5.51 -1.27 3.01
N ARG A 18 -5.55 -2.49 3.55
CA ARG A 18 -6.65 -3.45 3.35
C ARG A 18 -8.00 -2.93 3.83
N GLU A 19 -8.00 -2.14 4.89
CA GLU A 19 -9.19 -1.54 5.48
C GLU A 19 -9.63 -0.25 4.74
N SER A 20 -8.89 0.16 3.71
CA SER A 20 -9.22 1.32 2.87
C SER A 20 -10.20 0.93 1.75
N ASN A 21 -11.18 1.80 1.52
CA ASN A 21 -12.27 1.62 0.55
C ASN A 21 -12.86 2.96 0.04
N LEU A 22 -12.33 4.10 0.48
CA LEU A 22 -12.78 5.43 0.10
C LEU A 22 -11.91 5.93 -1.03
N THR A 23 -12.46 5.98 -2.24
CA THR A 23 -11.77 6.56 -3.39
C THR A 23 -12.33 7.94 -3.72
N PHE A 24 -11.44 8.83 -4.16
CA PHE A 24 -11.80 10.18 -4.57
C PHE A 24 -11.14 10.48 -5.91
N LYS A 25 -11.90 11.06 -6.82
CA LYS A 25 -11.43 11.49 -8.13
C LYS A 25 -11.40 13.01 -8.15
N ASP A 26 -10.24 13.59 -8.43
CA ASP A 26 -10.05 15.04 -8.39
C ASP A 26 -10.42 15.67 -9.75
N GLY A 27 -11.73 15.78 -9.99
CA GLY A 27 -12.32 16.34 -11.21
C GLY A 27 -13.09 15.31 -12.05
N ASP A 28 -13.90 15.80 -13.00
CA ASP A 28 -14.81 14.98 -13.79
C ASP A 28 -14.18 14.36 -15.04
N ASP A 29 -12.98 14.79 -15.42
CA ASP A 29 -12.25 14.28 -16.59
C ASP A 29 -11.84 12.80 -16.40
N GLN A 30 -11.80 12.01 -17.47
CA GLN A 30 -11.31 10.63 -17.45
C GLN A 30 -9.84 10.52 -16.99
N TYR A 31 -9.05 11.57 -17.17
CA TYR A 31 -7.63 11.64 -16.79
C TYR A 31 -7.41 12.19 -15.38
N SER A 32 -8.47 12.57 -14.67
CA SER A 32 -8.35 13.07 -13.30
C SER A 32 -7.71 12.02 -12.39
N PRO A 33 -6.73 12.40 -11.55
CA PRO A 33 -6.10 11.47 -10.64
C PRO A 33 -7.11 10.90 -9.65
N GLN A 34 -7.02 9.59 -9.45
CA GLN A 34 -7.74 8.88 -8.41
C GLN A 34 -6.85 8.74 -7.18
N TYR A 35 -7.43 9.00 -6.02
CA TYR A 35 -6.80 8.89 -4.72
C TYR A 35 -7.55 7.85 -3.89
N LEU A 36 -6.80 7.06 -3.13
CA LEU A 36 -7.33 6.24 -2.05
C LEU A 36 -7.12 6.97 -0.73
N PHE A 37 -8.16 7.07 0.08
CA PHE A 37 -8.08 7.56 1.44
C PHE A 37 -7.97 6.38 2.41
N THR A 38 -7.01 6.44 3.32
CA THR A 38 -6.85 5.41 4.36
C THR A 38 -7.60 5.78 5.64
N PRO A 39 -7.94 4.80 6.49
CA PRO A 39 -8.50 5.06 7.82
C PRO A 39 -7.63 5.97 8.69
N THR A 40 -6.31 5.95 8.49
CA THR A 40 -5.37 6.80 9.22
C THR A 40 -5.28 8.22 8.66
N GLY A 41 -6.02 8.54 7.60
CA GLY A 41 -6.08 9.89 7.01
C GLY A 41 -5.07 10.16 5.91
N ALA A 42 -4.44 9.14 5.33
CA ALA A 42 -3.55 9.34 4.18
C ALA A 42 -4.38 9.53 2.91
N LYS A 43 -4.07 10.58 2.12
CA LYS A 43 -4.45 10.69 0.71
C LYS A 43 -3.35 10.07 -0.16
N VAL A 44 -3.69 9.00 -0.88
CA VAL A 44 -2.72 8.11 -1.52
C VAL A 44 -2.95 8.04 -3.03
N ASN A 45 -2.00 8.52 -3.81
CA ASN A 45 -1.93 8.26 -5.27
C ASN A 45 -0.87 7.22 -5.62
N ARG A 46 0.18 7.13 -4.81
CA ARG A 46 1.31 6.20 -4.96
C ARG A 46 1.76 5.72 -3.59
N MET A 47 2.20 4.48 -3.53
CA MET A 47 2.66 3.80 -2.33
C MET A 47 4.10 3.33 -2.50
N PHE A 48 4.83 3.30 -1.39
CA PHE A 48 6.11 2.62 -1.28
C PHE A 48 5.99 1.59 -0.15
N ILE A 49 6.07 0.31 -0.50
CA ILE A 49 5.95 -0.82 0.43
C ILE A 49 7.22 -1.65 0.38
N VAL A 50 7.62 -2.20 1.53
CA VAL A 50 8.67 -3.21 1.62
C VAL A 50 8.12 -4.35 2.46
N GLY A 51 8.31 -5.58 2.02
CA GLY A 51 7.84 -6.77 2.73
C GLY A 51 8.35 -8.05 2.10
N THR A 52 7.87 -9.18 2.59
CA THR A 52 8.25 -10.50 2.10
C THR A 52 7.27 -10.96 1.03
N LEU A 53 7.74 -11.21 -0.19
CA LEU A 53 6.96 -11.90 -1.21
C LEU A 53 6.78 -13.36 -0.79
N THR A 54 5.58 -13.73 -0.36
CA THR A 54 5.30 -15.08 0.16
C THR A 54 4.71 -16.01 -0.90
N GLU A 55 4.00 -15.45 -1.87
CA GLU A 55 3.34 -16.21 -2.93
C GLU A 55 3.43 -15.42 -4.24
N LYS A 56 3.65 -16.13 -5.36
CA LYS A 56 3.50 -15.63 -6.72
C LYS A 56 2.78 -16.65 -7.59
N GLU A 57 1.95 -16.18 -8.51
CA GLU A 57 1.20 -17.01 -9.44
C GLU A 57 1.06 -16.29 -10.78
N ASP A 58 1.34 -16.98 -11.89
CA ASP A 58 0.96 -16.52 -13.21
C ASP A 58 -0.52 -16.86 -13.44
N ILE A 59 -1.34 -15.83 -13.51
CA ILE A 59 -2.78 -15.91 -13.76
C ILE A 59 -3.13 -15.38 -15.15
N GLY A 60 -2.13 -15.16 -16.00
CA GLY A 60 -2.28 -14.80 -17.40
C GLY A 60 -2.76 -15.99 -18.25
N SER A 61 -3.40 -15.69 -19.37
CA SER A 61 -3.77 -16.71 -20.38
C SER A 61 -3.02 -16.43 -21.68
N ASP A 62 -3.29 -15.28 -22.30
CA ASP A 62 -2.67 -14.87 -23.58
C ASP A 62 -1.50 -13.89 -23.40
N SER A 63 -1.36 -13.31 -22.20
CA SER A 63 -0.34 -12.31 -21.86
C SER A 63 0.11 -12.49 -20.42
N GLU A 64 1.37 -12.18 -20.12
CA GLU A 64 1.91 -12.21 -18.75
C GLU A 64 1.05 -11.37 -17.80
N TYR A 65 0.54 -12.04 -16.75
CA TYR A 65 -0.25 -11.41 -15.71
C TYR A 65 0.04 -12.11 -14.38
N TRP A 66 0.89 -11.50 -13.58
CA TRP A 66 1.36 -12.07 -12.33
C TRP A 66 0.61 -11.49 -11.13
N ARG A 67 0.18 -12.38 -10.25
CA ARG A 67 -0.35 -12.05 -8.92
C ARG A 67 0.70 -12.38 -7.88
N GLY A 68 0.96 -11.45 -6.97
CA GLY A 68 1.84 -11.66 -5.82
C GLY A 68 1.14 -11.35 -4.50
N ARG A 69 1.62 -11.97 -3.42
CA ARG A 69 1.27 -11.64 -2.03
C ARG A 69 2.52 -11.20 -1.30
N VAL A 70 2.51 -9.96 -0.81
CA VAL A 70 3.63 -9.38 -0.07
C VAL A 70 3.21 -9.14 1.37
N SER A 71 3.88 -9.76 2.33
CA SER A 71 3.57 -9.68 3.75
C SER A 71 4.41 -8.62 4.45
N ASP A 72 3.79 -7.88 5.36
CA ASP A 72 4.44 -7.05 6.37
C ASP A 72 4.00 -7.52 7.78
N PRO A 73 4.53 -6.93 8.87
CA PRO A 73 4.15 -7.33 10.24
C PRO A 73 2.66 -7.15 10.60
N THR A 74 1.91 -6.41 9.81
CA THR A 74 0.49 -6.09 10.04
C THR A 74 -0.45 -6.91 9.16
N GLY A 75 0.06 -7.54 8.10
CA GLY A 75 -0.75 -8.33 7.18
C GLY A 75 -0.06 -8.53 5.84
N SER A 76 -0.84 -8.42 4.77
CA SER A 76 -0.38 -8.66 3.41
C SER A 76 -1.08 -7.77 2.39
N PHE A 77 -0.31 -7.38 1.39
CA PHE A 77 -0.71 -6.70 0.16
C PHE A 77 -0.90 -7.73 -0.95
N PHE A 78 -1.92 -7.52 -1.79
CA PHE A 78 -2.01 -8.18 -3.09
C PHE A 78 -1.45 -7.27 -4.17
N ILE A 79 -0.54 -7.79 -4.99
CA ILE A 79 0.02 -7.07 -6.14
C ILE A 79 -0.39 -7.76 -7.44
N TYR A 80 -0.64 -6.97 -8.48
CA TYR A 80 -0.96 -7.46 -9.82
C TYR A 80 -0.11 -6.71 -10.85
N ALA A 81 0.80 -7.43 -11.50
CA ALA A 81 1.67 -6.91 -12.55
C ALA A 81 1.32 -7.55 -13.89
N GLY A 82 0.91 -6.75 -14.86
CA GLY A 82 0.60 -7.24 -16.20
C GLY A 82 1.54 -6.73 -17.28
N GLN A 83 1.19 -7.00 -18.54
CA GLN A 83 1.91 -6.52 -19.73
C GLN A 83 2.20 -5.00 -19.78
N TYR A 84 1.41 -4.19 -19.06
CA TYR A 84 1.62 -2.73 -18.97
C TYR A 84 2.60 -2.32 -17.86
N GLN A 85 3.12 -3.28 -17.10
CA GLN A 85 4.09 -3.12 -16.02
C GLN A 85 5.27 -4.09 -16.24
N PRO A 86 5.95 -4.06 -17.40
CA PRO A 86 6.91 -5.11 -17.77
C PRO A 86 8.07 -5.24 -16.78
N GLU A 87 8.60 -4.13 -16.24
CA GLU A 87 9.67 -4.16 -15.23
C GLU A 87 9.23 -4.93 -13.97
N ALA A 88 8.08 -4.57 -13.41
CA ALA A 88 7.58 -5.21 -12.19
C ALA A 88 7.12 -6.66 -12.43
N ALA A 89 6.53 -6.95 -13.59
CA ALA A 89 6.10 -8.29 -13.97
C ALA A 89 7.31 -9.24 -14.11
N GLN A 90 8.37 -8.78 -14.76
CA GLN A 90 9.61 -9.55 -14.90
C GLN A 90 10.24 -9.87 -13.55
N VAL A 91 10.40 -8.85 -12.68
CA VAL A 91 10.97 -9.07 -11.34
C VAL A 91 10.09 -10.04 -10.54
N LEU A 92 8.76 -9.89 -10.59
CA LEU A 92 7.85 -10.81 -9.90
C LEU A 92 7.92 -12.25 -10.46
N ALA A 93 8.07 -12.41 -11.76
CA ALA A 93 8.20 -13.71 -12.42
C ALA A 93 9.52 -14.42 -12.06
N GLU A 94 10.63 -13.67 -11.97
CA GLU A 94 11.97 -14.21 -11.72
C GLU A 94 12.30 -14.37 -10.22
N CYS A 95 11.66 -13.59 -9.34
CA CYS A 95 11.93 -13.58 -7.90
C CYS A 95 11.54 -14.90 -7.21
N ASP A 96 12.43 -15.46 -6.40
CA ASP A 96 12.13 -16.63 -5.58
C ASP A 96 11.22 -16.27 -4.38
N THR A 97 10.57 -17.27 -3.78
CA THR A 97 9.73 -17.07 -2.58
C THR A 97 10.17 -18.02 -1.46
N PRO A 98 10.37 -17.54 -0.22
CA PRO A 98 10.19 -16.17 0.26
C PRO A 98 11.38 -15.25 -0.09
N GLU A 99 11.12 -14.00 -0.45
CA GLU A 99 12.15 -12.99 -0.74
C GLU A 99 11.70 -11.60 -0.28
N PHE A 100 12.63 -10.76 0.18
CA PHE A 100 12.32 -9.38 0.54
C PHE A 100 12.27 -8.49 -0.70
N VAL A 101 11.18 -7.74 -0.84
CA VAL A 101 10.91 -6.92 -2.02
C VAL A 101 10.44 -5.52 -1.64
N ALA A 102 10.97 -4.52 -2.35
CA ALA A 102 10.51 -3.14 -2.31
C ALA A 102 9.68 -2.85 -3.56
N ILE A 103 8.50 -2.25 -3.38
CA ILE A 103 7.55 -1.97 -4.46
C ILE A 103 7.13 -0.51 -4.39
N ILE A 104 7.19 0.15 -5.54
CA ILE A 104 6.52 1.43 -5.79
C ILE A 104 5.32 1.12 -6.67
N GLY A 105 4.13 1.56 -6.28
CA GLY A 105 2.92 1.21 -7.03
C GLY A 105 1.73 2.12 -6.76
N LYS A 106 0.70 1.97 -7.58
CA LYS A 106 -0.57 2.68 -7.43
C LYS A 106 -1.58 1.81 -6.67
N PRO A 107 -2.29 2.37 -5.68
CA PRO A 107 -3.39 1.67 -5.05
C PRO A 107 -4.53 1.50 -6.06
N SER A 108 -5.17 0.35 -6.01
CA SER A 108 -6.37 0.03 -6.78
C SER A 108 -7.40 -0.59 -5.85
N THR A 109 -8.67 -0.34 -6.14
CA THR A 109 -9.80 -0.98 -5.46
C THR A 109 -10.65 -1.71 -6.47
N TYR A 110 -11.17 -2.86 -6.09
CA TYR A 110 -12.15 -3.61 -6.89
C TYR A 110 -13.22 -4.18 -5.98
N THR A 111 -14.42 -4.36 -6.53
CA THR A 111 -15.54 -4.94 -5.82
C THR A 111 -15.57 -6.44 -6.10
N THR A 112 -15.63 -7.26 -5.05
CA THR A 112 -15.78 -8.71 -5.20
C THR A 112 -17.22 -9.07 -5.61
N PRO A 113 -17.48 -10.29 -6.10
CA PRO A 113 -18.84 -10.74 -6.41
C PRO A 113 -19.81 -10.62 -5.23
N GLU A 114 -19.31 -10.71 -4.00
CA GLU A 114 -20.07 -10.57 -2.76
C GLU A 114 -20.37 -9.11 -2.37
N GLY A 115 -19.83 -8.15 -3.11
CA GLY A 115 -20.02 -6.71 -2.88
C GLY A 115 -18.97 -6.07 -1.97
N ASP A 116 -17.99 -6.83 -1.48
CA ASP A 116 -16.90 -6.28 -0.66
C ASP A 116 -15.93 -5.47 -1.53
N ILE A 117 -15.50 -4.30 -1.04
CA ILE A 117 -14.39 -3.57 -1.66
C ILE A 117 -13.08 -4.14 -1.15
N ARG A 118 -12.19 -4.53 -2.07
CA ARG A 118 -10.84 -5.02 -1.78
C ARG A 118 -9.80 -4.11 -2.41
N THR A 119 -8.63 -4.05 -1.80
CA THR A 119 -7.50 -3.26 -2.26
C THR A 119 -6.41 -4.12 -2.86
N SER A 120 -5.77 -3.62 -3.91
CA SER A 120 -4.57 -4.19 -4.49
C SER A 120 -3.60 -3.11 -4.94
N VAL A 121 -2.34 -3.50 -5.16
CA VAL A 121 -1.30 -2.60 -5.64
C VAL A 121 -0.97 -2.97 -7.08
N ARG A 122 -0.99 -1.98 -7.96
CA ARG A 122 -0.41 -2.10 -9.30
C ARG A 122 1.03 -1.61 -9.21
N PRO A 123 2.03 -2.51 -9.21
CA PRO A 123 3.42 -2.11 -9.10
C PRO A 123 3.85 -1.35 -10.36
N GLU A 124 4.51 -0.22 -10.18
CA GLU A 124 5.19 0.51 -11.25
C GLU A 124 6.65 0.04 -11.34
N SER A 125 7.28 -0.25 -10.20
CA SER A 125 8.63 -0.79 -10.09
C SER A 125 8.74 -1.72 -8.88
N MET A 126 9.61 -2.72 -8.97
CA MET A 126 9.85 -3.74 -7.94
C MET A 126 11.34 -4.08 -7.87
N TYR A 127 11.87 -4.25 -6.66
CA TYR A 127 13.28 -4.55 -6.43
C TYR A 127 13.42 -5.58 -5.32
N ILE A 128 14.35 -6.53 -5.47
CA ILE A 128 14.79 -7.39 -4.37
C ILE A 128 15.65 -6.55 -3.43
N VAL A 129 15.41 -6.67 -2.13
CA VAL A 129 16.11 -5.92 -1.08
C VAL A 129 16.52 -6.84 0.07
N ASP A 130 17.27 -6.32 1.03
CA ASP A 130 17.66 -7.07 2.22
C ASP A 130 16.73 -6.83 3.42
N GLY A 131 16.96 -7.59 4.49
CA GLY A 131 16.21 -7.46 5.75
C GLY A 131 16.38 -6.08 6.40
N GLU A 132 17.57 -5.47 6.31
CA GLU A 132 17.81 -4.14 6.86
C GLU A 132 16.94 -3.07 6.19
N THR A 133 16.81 -3.12 4.86
CA THR A 133 15.91 -2.25 4.10
C THR A 133 14.45 -2.43 4.54
N ARG A 134 14.03 -3.67 4.79
CA ARG A 134 12.69 -3.97 5.32
C ARG A 134 12.50 -3.37 6.71
N ASP A 135 13.45 -3.53 7.61
CA ASP A 135 13.37 -3.02 8.98
C ASP A 135 13.30 -1.49 9.02
N LEU A 136 14.14 -0.83 8.22
CA LEU A 136 14.11 0.62 8.05
C LEU A 136 12.77 1.10 7.51
N TRP A 137 12.19 0.38 6.55
CA TRP A 137 10.85 0.70 6.05
C TRP A 137 9.77 0.56 7.13
N VAL A 138 9.82 -0.48 7.97
CA VAL A 138 8.87 -0.66 9.08
C VAL A 138 8.95 0.51 10.06
N LEU A 139 10.16 0.97 10.40
CA LEU A 139 10.37 2.15 11.26
C LEU A 139 9.80 3.43 10.64
N ASP A 140 10.07 3.67 9.35
CA ASP A 140 9.55 4.82 8.61
C ASP A 140 8.01 4.79 8.52
N ALA A 141 7.44 3.62 8.20
CA ALA A 141 6.00 3.41 8.11
C ALA A 141 5.33 3.63 9.47
N ALA A 142 5.91 3.10 10.56
CA ALA A 142 5.46 3.34 11.93
C ALA A 142 5.42 4.83 12.27
N LYS A 143 6.52 5.55 12.01
CA LYS A 143 6.59 7.00 12.24
C LYS A 143 5.52 7.74 11.44
N ALA A 144 5.42 7.47 10.14
CA ALA A 144 4.46 8.12 9.26
C ALA A 144 3.00 7.84 9.68
N THR A 145 2.68 6.62 10.09
CA THR A 145 1.34 6.25 10.56
C THR A 145 1.01 6.95 11.88
N LEU A 146 1.94 7.00 12.84
CA LEU A 146 1.73 7.71 14.10
C LEU A 146 1.57 9.22 13.92
N GLU A 147 2.34 9.83 13.01
CA GLU A 147 2.17 11.25 12.66
C GLU A 147 0.78 11.51 12.08
N ARG A 148 0.31 10.67 11.15
CA ARG A 148 -1.05 10.77 10.60
C ARG A 148 -2.13 10.61 11.66
N LEU A 149 -1.99 9.64 12.58
CA LEU A 149 -2.95 9.44 13.68
C LEU A 149 -3.03 10.64 14.61
N LYS A 150 -1.90 11.31 14.89
CA LYS A 150 -1.88 12.57 15.66
C LYS A 150 -2.62 13.68 14.91
N SER A 151 -2.29 13.87 13.63
CA SER A 151 -2.91 14.89 12.79
C SER A 151 -4.34 14.55 12.35
N LEU A 152 -4.85 13.34 12.60
CA LEU A 152 -6.22 12.95 12.24
C LEU A 152 -7.28 13.75 13.02
N SER A 153 -6.87 14.29 14.17
CA SER A 153 -7.66 15.23 14.97
C SER A 153 -7.63 16.66 14.42
N GLU A 154 -6.66 16.98 13.55
CA GLU A 154 -6.48 18.29 12.94
C GLU A 154 -7.43 18.45 11.75
N SER A 155 -7.94 19.65 11.55
CA SER A 155 -9.02 19.95 10.61
C SER A 155 -8.58 20.05 9.14
N SER A 156 -7.67 19.18 8.67
CA SER A 156 -7.39 19.15 7.24
C SER A 156 -8.60 18.56 6.49
N PRO A 157 -9.00 19.10 5.32
CA PRO A 157 -10.17 18.60 4.58
C PRO A 157 -10.09 17.10 4.27
N ASP A 158 -8.88 16.61 4.00
CA ASP A 158 -8.59 15.21 3.70
C ASP A 158 -8.76 14.30 4.93
N ALA A 159 -8.24 14.73 6.09
CA ALA A 159 -8.39 13.99 7.35
C ALA A 159 -9.84 13.95 7.83
N LEU A 160 -10.60 15.03 7.62
CA LEU A 160 -12.02 15.08 7.95
C LEU A 160 -12.83 14.07 7.12
N ARG A 161 -12.59 13.99 5.81
CA ARG A 161 -13.24 13.00 4.94
C ARG A 161 -12.98 11.57 5.39
N ALA A 162 -11.71 11.25 5.66
CA ALA A 162 -11.35 9.92 6.17
C ALA A 162 -12.03 9.64 7.51
N LYS A 163 -12.01 10.60 8.43
CA LYS A 163 -12.61 10.46 9.76
C LYS A 163 -14.12 10.27 9.71
N GLU A 164 -14.83 11.00 8.86
CA GLU A 164 -16.29 10.88 8.69
C GLU A 164 -16.67 9.50 8.12
N HIS A 165 -15.90 9.02 7.15
CA HIS A 165 -16.16 7.73 6.50
C HIS A 165 -15.78 6.54 7.39
N TYR A 166 -14.58 6.54 7.96
CA TYR A 166 -14.04 5.40 8.70
C TYR A 166 -14.41 5.38 10.18
N LYS A 167 -14.73 6.53 10.77
CA LYS A 167 -14.91 6.68 12.24
C LYS A 167 -13.74 6.04 13.00
N THR A 168 -12.53 6.33 12.52
CA THR A 168 -11.28 5.67 12.87
C THR A 168 -11.06 5.54 14.38
N ASP A 169 -10.87 4.30 14.86
CA ASP A 169 -10.31 4.06 16.18
C ASP A 169 -8.78 4.23 16.15
N THR A 170 -8.31 5.38 16.62
CA THR A 170 -6.86 5.67 16.66
C THR A 170 -6.08 4.68 17.53
N LYS A 171 -6.69 4.09 18.56
CA LYS A 171 -6.02 3.10 19.43
C LYS A 171 -5.79 1.78 18.70
N HIS A 172 -6.72 1.38 17.84
CA HIS A 172 -6.59 0.20 16.99
C HIS A 172 -5.32 0.29 16.12
N TYR A 173 -5.15 1.39 15.38
CA TYR A 173 -3.98 1.58 14.52
C TYR A 173 -2.70 1.85 15.30
N ALA A 174 -2.76 2.50 16.47
CA ALA A 174 -1.59 2.62 17.35
C ALA A 174 -1.11 1.25 17.86
N SER A 175 -2.04 0.35 18.17
CA SER A 175 -1.73 -1.04 18.55
C SER A 175 -1.11 -1.83 17.39
N MET A 176 -1.64 -1.65 16.17
CA MET A 176 -1.05 -2.20 14.94
C MET A 176 0.40 -1.74 14.77
N VAL A 177 0.68 -0.44 14.91
CA VAL A 177 2.05 0.09 14.82
C VAL A 177 2.95 -0.50 15.92
N LEU A 178 2.46 -0.59 17.15
CA LEU A 178 3.21 -1.19 18.25
C LEU A 178 3.57 -2.66 17.97
N LYS A 179 2.63 -3.44 17.41
CA LYS A 179 2.88 -4.82 16.98
C LYS A 179 3.95 -4.88 15.90
N ALA A 180 3.90 -4.00 14.90
CA ALA A 180 4.92 -3.94 13.86
C ALA A 180 6.30 -3.61 14.42
N LEU A 181 6.41 -2.63 15.33
CA LEU A 181 7.68 -2.28 15.96
C LEU A 181 8.24 -3.40 16.85
N ARG A 182 7.37 -4.16 17.54
CA ARG A 182 7.79 -5.32 18.33
C ARG A 182 8.33 -6.45 17.48
N SER A 183 7.79 -6.66 16.27
CA SER A 183 8.31 -7.70 15.36
C SER A 183 9.78 -7.47 14.99
N LEU A 184 10.24 -6.21 14.97
CA LEU A 184 11.64 -5.89 14.75
C LEU A 184 12.54 -6.29 15.93
N GLN A 185 12.00 -6.40 17.15
CA GLN A 185 12.79 -6.75 18.34
C GLN A 185 12.92 -8.27 18.52
N GLU A 186 12.00 -9.05 17.93
CA GLU A 186 12.01 -10.51 18.04
C GLU A 186 12.96 -11.18 17.02
N GLU A 187 13.47 -10.42 16.05
CA GLU A 187 14.38 -10.89 15.00
C GLU A 187 15.88 -10.71 15.33
N TYR A 188 16.22 -10.00 16.42
CA TYR A 188 17.59 -9.82 16.95
C TYR A 188 17.74 -10.45 18.33
#